data_AF-A0A2D4NPW2-F1
#
_entry.id   AF-A0A2D4NPW2-F1
#
_cell.length_a   1.000
_cell.length_b   1.000
_cell.length_c   1.000
_cell.angle_alpha   90.00
_cell.angle_beta   90.00
_cell.angle_gamma   90.00
#
_symmetry.space_group_name_H-M   'P 1'
#
loop_
_entity.id
_entity.type
_entity.pdbx_description
1 polymer ?
#
loop_
_entity_poly.entity_id
_entity_poly.type
_entity_poly.pdbx_seq_one_letter_code
_entity_poly.pdbx_strand_id
1 'polypeptide(L)'
;GWVACSLRSTLAMWRAYPVLHQFFRSKEKYFGMAAHLENRYFLTDLALMIDILNEFSLLSNSLQARNIDIIKADILMTRSIKAFQKLGKGKGPYEKKVDELISSETFKTIKFVENQQFVGLPRETLLENIVMNLEKRLMDCEHLKAMCGQFQDSNILQILKYLDPDYWNIEEVDVPWRAAEDKLPVFNDIFNYEIDINDYRDFLENVLKNSQKYKIPESVQRAKNIVKTIVVNSAEVESGFSKLNIICSGKRSRLTVSNTSNTMTISLIGPSPKEWDPIPTVKRWLKINHSADDARIKAKKIAS
;
A
#
# COMPACT_ATOMS: atom_id res chain seq x y z
N GLY A 1 5.78 -7.32 -5.17
CA GLY A 1 5.07 -7.70 -3.92
C GLY A 1 4.63 -9.15 -3.95
N TRP A 2 4.29 -9.71 -2.78
CA TRP A 2 3.80 -11.08 -2.60
C TRP A 2 2.59 -11.40 -3.52
N VAL A 3 1.61 -10.49 -3.58
CA VAL A 3 0.41 -10.64 -4.42
C VAL A 3 0.73 -10.85 -5.90
N ALA A 4 1.65 -10.06 -6.46
CA ALA A 4 2.05 -10.20 -7.86
C ALA A 4 2.78 -11.52 -8.14
N CYS A 5 3.54 -12.03 -7.16
CA CYS A 5 4.17 -13.35 -7.25
C CYS A 5 3.14 -14.48 -7.22
N SER A 6 2.18 -14.39 -6.30
CA SER A 6 1.05 -15.32 -6.20
C SER A 6 0.23 -15.33 -7.50
N LEU A 7 -0.14 -14.17 -8.03
CA LEU A 7 -0.88 -14.06 -9.30
C LEU A 7 -0.14 -14.71 -10.47
N ARG A 8 1.17 -14.45 -10.61
CA ARG A 8 2.00 -15.07 -11.66
C ARG A 8 2.03 -16.59 -11.54
N SER A 9 2.14 -17.10 -10.32
CA SER A 9 2.16 -18.55 -10.05
C SER A 9 0.83 -19.20 -10.39
N THR A 10 -0.28 -18.60 -9.96
CA THR A 10 -1.64 -19.09 -10.23
C THR A 10 -1.95 -19.04 -11.74
N LEU A 11 -1.56 -17.97 -12.44
CA LEU A 11 -1.68 -17.88 -13.90
C LEU A 11 -0.83 -18.90 -14.65
N ALA A 12 0.37 -19.22 -14.14
CA ALA A 12 1.20 -20.27 -14.72
C ALA A 12 0.52 -21.64 -14.59
N MET A 13 -0.06 -21.94 -13.42
CA MET A 13 -0.85 -23.16 -13.21
C MET A 13 -2.07 -23.22 -14.13
N TRP A 14 -2.80 -22.12 -14.28
CA TRP A 14 -3.93 -22.02 -15.20
C TRP A 14 -3.55 -22.32 -16.66
N ARG A 15 -2.44 -21.76 -17.13
CA ARG A 15 -1.95 -21.96 -18.51
C ARG A 15 -1.39 -23.35 -18.74
N ALA A 16 -0.70 -23.91 -17.75
CA ALA A 16 -0.06 -25.23 -17.84
C ALA A 16 -1.00 -26.38 -17.46
N TYR A 17 -2.28 -26.09 -17.16
CA TYR A 17 -3.21 -27.05 -16.56
C TYR A 17 -3.29 -28.39 -17.30
N PRO A 18 -3.46 -28.44 -18.63
CA PRO A 18 -3.55 -29.73 -19.35
C PRO A 18 -2.24 -30.53 -19.31
N VAL A 19 -1.11 -29.84 -19.43
CA VAL A 19 0.22 -30.45 -19.39
C VAL A 19 0.52 -31.02 -18.01
N LEU A 20 0.14 -30.31 -16.94
CA LEU A 20 0.29 -30.76 -15.56
C LEU A 20 -0.55 -32.01 -15.29
N HIS A 21 -1.80 -32.03 -15.74
CA HIS A 21 -2.66 -33.21 -15.61
C HIS A 21 -2.05 -34.44 -16.29
N GLN A 22 -1.62 -34.31 -17.55
CA GLN A 22 -0.98 -35.40 -18.29
C GLN A 22 0.28 -35.91 -17.59
N PHE A 23 1.12 -34.99 -17.11
CA PHE A 23 2.34 -35.33 -16.38
C PHE A 23 2.04 -36.11 -15.10
N PHE A 24 1.10 -35.67 -14.27
CA PHE A 24 0.77 -36.35 -13.02
C PHE A 24 0.07 -37.69 -13.26
N ARG A 25 -0.75 -37.79 -14.30
CA ARG A 25 -1.41 -39.05 -14.69
C ARG A 25 -0.44 -40.09 -15.22
N SER A 26 0.64 -39.67 -15.89
CA SER A 26 1.68 -40.58 -16.40
C SER A 26 2.54 -41.24 -15.30
N LYS A 27 2.45 -40.76 -14.05
CA LYS A 27 3.28 -41.22 -12.94
C LYS A 27 2.40 -41.74 -11.81
N GLU A 28 2.44 -43.05 -11.54
CA GLU A 28 1.64 -43.70 -10.49
C GLU A 28 1.75 -43.01 -9.12
N LYS A 29 2.96 -42.53 -8.76
CA LYS A 29 3.22 -41.82 -7.50
C LYS A 29 2.38 -40.54 -7.32
N TYR A 30 1.88 -39.93 -8.40
CA TYR A 30 1.18 -38.65 -8.37
C TYR A 30 -0.29 -38.76 -8.79
N PHE A 31 -0.86 -39.97 -8.75
CA PHE A 31 -2.26 -40.19 -9.15
C PHE A 31 -3.25 -39.31 -8.38
N GLY A 32 -3.02 -39.09 -7.07
CA GLY A 32 -3.84 -38.17 -6.27
C GLY A 32 -3.83 -36.73 -6.77
N MET A 33 -2.69 -36.24 -7.30
CA MET A 33 -2.59 -34.90 -7.87
C MET A 33 -3.33 -34.79 -9.21
N ALA A 34 -3.31 -35.86 -10.02
CA ALA A 34 -4.14 -35.93 -11.22
C ALA A 34 -5.64 -35.91 -10.87
N ALA A 35 -6.05 -36.67 -9.85
CA ALA A 35 -7.43 -36.68 -9.35
C ALA A 35 -7.88 -35.30 -8.82
N HIS A 36 -6.98 -34.54 -8.19
CA HIS A 36 -7.23 -33.15 -7.82
C HIS A 36 -7.50 -32.24 -9.02
N LEU A 37 -6.70 -32.36 -10.09
CA LEU A 37 -6.89 -31.58 -11.33
C LEU A 37 -8.11 -32.03 -12.13
N GLU A 38 -8.59 -33.26 -11.93
CA GLU A 38 -9.86 -33.73 -12.48
C GLU A 38 -11.06 -33.18 -11.70
N ASN A 39 -10.88 -32.55 -10.53
CA ASN A 39 -11.98 -31.98 -9.79
C ASN A 39 -12.44 -30.64 -10.36
N ARG A 40 -13.74 -30.51 -10.66
CA ARG A 40 -14.34 -29.25 -11.12
C ARG A 40 -14.23 -28.11 -10.11
N TYR A 41 -14.35 -28.40 -8.80
CA TYR A 41 -14.18 -27.41 -7.75
C TYR A 41 -12.77 -26.82 -7.76
N PHE A 42 -11.74 -27.63 -7.98
CA PHE A 42 -10.36 -27.13 -8.04
C PHE A 42 -10.16 -26.11 -9.17
N LEU A 43 -10.65 -26.38 -10.37
CA LEU A 43 -10.54 -25.44 -11.49
C LEU A 43 -11.36 -24.16 -11.25
N THR A 44 -12.54 -24.29 -10.63
CA THR A 44 -13.40 -23.15 -10.29
C THR A 44 -12.76 -22.28 -9.21
N ASP A 45 -12.19 -22.89 -8.17
CA ASP A 45 -11.46 -22.23 -7.09
C ASP A 45 -10.19 -21.55 -7.61
N LEU A 46 -9.48 -22.21 -8.53
CA LEU A 46 -8.31 -21.63 -9.19
C LEU A 46 -8.71 -20.36 -9.97
N ALA A 47 -9.83 -20.40 -10.68
CA ALA A 47 -10.36 -19.25 -11.41
C ALA A 47 -10.72 -18.09 -10.46
N LEU A 48 -11.45 -18.39 -9.38
CA LEU A 48 -11.79 -17.42 -8.33
C LEU A 48 -10.55 -16.77 -7.73
N MET A 49 -9.53 -17.58 -7.40
CA MET A 49 -8.28 -17.08 -6.86
C MET A 49 -7.55 -16.15 -7.83
N ILE A 50 -7.59 -16.42 -9.14
CA ILE A 50 -7.02 -15.51 -10.15
C ILE A 50 -7.78 -14.19 -10.18
N ASP A 51 -9.12 -14.24 -10.19
CA ASP A 51 -9.96 -13.04 -10.19
C ASP A 51 -9.68 -12.17 -8.95
N ILE A 52 -9.55 -12.79 -7.77
CA ILE A 52 -9.21 -12.09 -6.52
C ILE A 52 -7.79 -11.49 -6.57
N LEU A 53 -6.79 -12.30 -6.96
CA LEU A 53 -5.39 -11.87 -7.01
C LEU A 53 -5.15 -10.80 -8.07
N ASN A 54 -5.94 -10.76 -9.13
CA ASN A 54 -5.85 -9.74 -10.16
C ASN A 54 -6.24 -8.36 -9.60
N GLU A 55 -7.38 -8.27 -8.90
CA GLU A 55 -7.80 -7.03 -8.23
C GLU A 55 -6.82 -6.60 -7.14
N PHE A 56 -6.34 -7.53 -6.32
CA PHE A 56 -5.32 -7.20 -5.32
C PHE A 56 -4.00 -6.75 -5.95
N SER A 57 -3.60 -7.33 -7.09
CA SER A 57 -2.39 -6.92 -7.79
C SER A 57 -2.53 -5.49 -8.32
N LEU A 58 -3.68 -5.14 -8.91
CA LEU A 58 -3.97 -3.78 -9.36
C LEU A 58 -3.96 -2.78 -8.20
N LEU A 59 -4.63 -3.11 -7.09
CA LEU A 59 -4.65 -2.27 -5.89
C LEU A 59 -3.23 -2.10 -5.32
N SER A 60 -2.52 -3.19 -5.08
CA SER A 60 -1.19 -3.18 -4.47
C SER A 60 -0.17 -2.39 -5.30
N ASN A 61 -0.17 -2.56 -6.63
CA ASN A 61 0.73 -1.81 -7.50
C ASN A 61 0.38 -0.32 -7.52
N SER A 62 -0.91 0.03 -7.48
CA SER A 62 -1.37 1.42 -7.46
C SER A 62 -1.01 2.12 -6.14
N LEU A 63 -1.15 1.43 -5.00
CA LEU A 63 -0.76 1.92 -3.67
C LEU A 63 0.77 1.98 -3.45
N GLN A 64 1.54 1.32 -4.30
CA GLN A 64 3.02 1.39 -4.30
C GLN A 64 3.55 2.47 -5.25
N ALA A 65 2.68 3.18 -5.97
CA ALA A 65 3.11 4.28 -6.82
C ALA A 65 3.69 5.43 -5.98
N ARG A 66 4.79 6.03 -6.43
CA ARG A 66 5.50 7.10 -5.70
C ARG A 66 4.68 8.39 -5.52
N ASN A 67 3.64 8.58 -6.34
CA ASN A 67 2.80 9.76 -6.34
C ASN A 67 1.39 9.48 -5.79
N ILE A 68 1.25 8.45 -4.95
CA ILE A 68 -0.02 8.15 -4.31
C ILE A 68 -0.26 9.12 -3.15
N ASP A 69 -1.38 9.84 -3.20
CA ASP A 69 -1.88 10.62 -2.07
C ASP A 69 -2.98 9.83 -1.34
N ILE A 70 -3.32 10.27 -0.13
CA ILE A 70 -4.29 9.61 0.73
C ILE A 70 -5.71 9.58 0.14
N ILE A 71 -6.08 10.59 -0.65
CA ILE A 71 -7.40 10.68 -1.30
C ILE A 71 -7.50 9.62 -2.40
N LYS A 72 -6.47 9.53 -3.25
CA LYS A 72 -6.36 8.53 -4.31
C LYS A 72 -6.30 7.12 -3.75
N ALA A 73 -5.61 6.92 -2.64
CA ALA A 73 -5.55 5.64 -1.94
C ALA A 73 -6.94 5.17 -1.50
N ASP A 74 -7.72 6.06 -0.89
CA ASP A 74 -9.11 5.79 -0.49
C ASP A 74 -10.01 5.47 -1.69
N ILE A 75 -9.88 6.23 -2.79
CA ILE A 75 -10.62 5.96 -4.03
C ILE A 75 -10.29 4.56 -4.57
N LEU A 76 -9.02 4.18 -4.59
CA LEU A 76 -8.57 2.87 -5.04
C LEU A 76 -9.07 1.74 -4.13
N MET A 77 -8.98 1.92 -2.82
CA MET A 77 -9.53 1.02 -1.80
C MET A 77 -11.03 0.80 -2.02
N THR A 78 -11.80 1.87 -2.08
CA THR A 78 -13.25 1.85 -2.30
C THR A 78 -13.60 1.18 -3.63
N ARG A 79 -12.84 1.44 -4.70
CA ARG A 79 -13.02 0.79 -6.00
C ARG A 79 -12.81 -0.71 -5.91
N SER A 80 -11.76 -1.16 -5.23
CA SER A 80 -11.49 -2.59 -5.05
C SER A 80 -12.54 -3.27 -4.16
N ILE A 81 -13.03 -2.62 -3.10
CA ILE A 81 -14.16 -3.11 -2.30
C ILE A 81 -15.40 -3.33 -3.19
N LYS A 82 -15.76 -2.34 -4.00
CA LYS A 82 -16.88 -2.46 -4.96
C LYS A 82 -16.67 -3.60 -5.97
N ALA A 83 -15.43 -3.80 -6.43
CA ALA A 83 -15.10 -4.91 -7.32
C ALA A 83 -15.32 -6.28 -6.64
N PHE A 84 -14.90 -6.44 -5.38
CA PHE A 84 -15.13 -7.67 -4.61
C PHE A 84 -16.61 -7.88 -4.27
N GLN A 85 -17.35 -6.83 -3.92
CA GLN A 85 -18.80 -6.92 -3.72
C GLN A 85 -19.53 -7.35 -5.01
N LYS A 86 -19.10 -6.86 -6.18
CA LYS A 86 -19.62 -7.29 -7.48
C LYS A 86 -19.25 -8.74 -7.78
N LEU A 87 -18.04 -9.16 -7.43
CA LEU A 87 -17.60 -10.56 -7.52
C LEU A 87 -18.39 -11.46 -6.56
N GLY A 88 -18.82 -10.96 -5.39
CA GLY A 88 -19.71 -11.70 -4.49
C GLY A 88 -21.05 -12.04 -5.15
N LYS A 89 -21.58 -11.14 -5.98
CA LYS A 89 -22.89 -11.28 -6.66
C LYS A 89 -22.85 -12.08 -7.96
N GLY A 90 -21.69 -12.45 -8.48
CA GLY A 90 -21.59 -13.17 -9.76
C GLY A 90 -20.19 -13.64 -10.11
N LYS A 91 -20.05 -14.39 -11.21
CA LYS A 91 -18.76 -14.95 -11.66
C LYS A 91 -17.81 -13.86 -12.16
N GLY A 92 -16.54 -13.96 -11.78
CA GLY A 92 -15.46 -13.13 -12.29
C GLY A 92 -15.04 -13.49 -13.73
N PRO A 93 -14.14 -12.69 -14.34
CA PRO A 93 -13.64 -12.91 -15.70
C PRO A 93 -13.07 -14.31 -15.96
N TYR A 94 -12.29 -14.87 -15.03
CA TYR A 94 -11.73 -16.21 -15.17
C TYR A 94 -12.76 -17.29 -14.82
N GLU A 95 -13.62 -17.06 -13.84
CA GLU A 95 -14.69 -18.00 -13.50
C GLU A 95 -15.67 -18.21 -14.66
N LYS A 96 -15.95 -17.16 -15.45
CA LYS A 96 -16.79 -17.27 -16.66
C LYS A 96 -16.17 -18.17 -17.74
N LYS A 97 -14.83 -18.20 -17.82
CA LYS A 97 -14.10 -19.01 -18.80
C LYS A 97 -14.03 -20.49 -18.44
N VAL A 98 -14.36 -20.87 -17.20
CA VAL A 98 -14.28 -22.27 -16.75
C VAL A 98 -15.19 -23.17 -17.60
N ASP A 99 -16.44 -22.77 -17.80
CA ASP A 99 -17.42 -23.60 -18.53
C ASP A 99 -17.04 -23.72 -20.03
N GLU A 100 -16.48 -22.65 -20.62
CA GLU A 100 -15.91 -22.64 -21.98
C GLU A 100 -14.68 -23.56 -22.08
N LEU A 101 -13.77 -23.49 -21.10
CA LEU A 101 -12.56 -24.30 -21.08
C LEU A 101 -12.85 -25.78 -20.91
N ILE A 102 -13.78 -26.16 -20.04
CA ILE A 102 -14.23 -27.55 -19.87
C ILE A 102 -14.76 -28.10 -21.21
N SER A 103 -15.43 -27.26 -21.99
CA SER A 103 -15.98 -27.63 -23.30
C SER A 103 -14.94 -27.60 -24.44
N SER A 104 -13.76 -27.02 -24.19
CA SER A 104 -12.72 -26.83 -25.21
C SER A 104 -11.95 -28.11 -25.52
N GLU A 105 -11.43 -28.23 -26.76
CA GLU A 105 -10.60 -29.36 -27.18
C GLU A 105 -9.32 -29.50 -26.31
N THR A 106 -8.79 -28.38 -25.81
CA THR A 106 -7.61 -28.32 -24.94
C THR A 106 -7.76 -29.07 -23.61
N PHE A 107 -8.98 -29.18 -23.09
CA PHE A 107 -9.28 -29.87 -21.83
C PHE A 107 -10.08 -31.16 -22.05
N LYS A 108 -10.40 -31.52 -23.30
CA LYS A 108 -11.20 -32.70 -23.67
C LYS A 108 -10.58 -34.02 -23.21
N THR A 109 -9.26 -34.05 -22.99
CA THR A 109 -8.53 -35.20 -22.43
C THR A 109 -8.71 -35.36 -20.93
N ILE A 110 -9.19 -34.33 -20.22
CA ILE A 110 -9.44 -34.34 -18.77
C ILE A 110 -10.91 -34.65 -18.54
N LYS A 111 -11.20 -35.73 -17.81
CA LYS A 111 -12.56 -36.03 -17.37
C LYS A 111 -12.81 -35.32 -16.05
N PHE A 112 -13.57 -34.23 -16.07
CA PHE A 112 -13.92 -33.53 -14.85
C PHE A 112 -14.94 -34.32 -14.04
N VAL A 113 -14.66 -34.50 -12.75
CA VAL A 113 -15.48 -35.24 -11.79
C VAL A 113 -15.86 -34.32 -10.63
N GLU A 114 -17.10 -34.45 -10.16
CA GLU A 114 -17.54 -33.86 -8.90
C GLU A 114 -17.18 -34.83 -7.77
N ASN A 115 -16.01 -34.64 -7.17
CA ASN A 115 -15.58 -35.45 -6.03
C ASN A 115 -16.00 -34.78 -4.71
N GLN A 116 -16.89 -35.42 -3.97
CA GLN A 116 -17.42 -34.95 -2.68
C GLN A 116 -16.36 -34.81 -1.57
N GLN A 117 -15.18 -35.43 -1.69
CA GLN A 117 -14.10 -35.28 -0.72
C GLN A 117 -13.43 -33.90 -0.79
N PHE A 118 -13.49 -33.22 -1.94
CA PHE A 118 -12.94 -31.87 -2.09
C PHE A 118 -14.08 -30.88 -2.17
N VAL A 119 -14.37 -30.28 -1.02
CA VAL A 119 -15.30 -29.16 -0.92
C VAL A 119 -14.60 -27.92 -1.51
N GLY A 120 -15.28 -27.24 -2.44
CA GLY A 120 -14.77 -25.99 -3.00
C GLY A 120 -14.60 -24.90 -1.94
N LEU A 121 -13.83 -23.87 -2.26
CA LEU A 121 -13.63 -22.74 -1.37
C LEU A 121 -14.98 -22.10 -0.99
N PRO A 122 -15.18 -21.72 0.28
CA PRO A 122 -16.40 -21.05 0.73
C PRO A 122 -16.42 -19.62 0.16
N ARG A 123 -16.88 -19.48 -1.08
CA ARG A 123 -16.82 -18.24 -1.87
C ARG A 123 -17.36 -17.04 -1.11
N GLU A 124 -18.59 -17.14 -0.64
CA GLU A 124 -19.33 -16.03 -0.04
C GLU A 124 -18.59 -15.54 1.20
N THR A 125 -18.30 -16.46 2.12
CA THR A 125 -17.53 -16.17 3.34
C THR A 125 -16.13 -15.63 3.03
N LEU A 126 -15.44 -16.13 2.01
CA LEU A 126 -14.11 -15.63 1.62
C LEU A 126 -14.19 -14.17 1.13
N LEU A 127 -15.13 -13.87 0.23
CA LEU A 127 -15.29 -12.54 -0.35
C LEU A 127 -15.80 -11.53 0.68
N GLU A 128 -16.73 -11.92 1.54
CA GLU A 128 -17.18 -11.11 2.68
C GLU A 128 -16.03 -10.77 3.63
N ASN A 129 -15.20 -11.77 3.98
CA ASN A 129 -14.02 -11.54 4.81
C ASN A 129 -13.01 -10.61 4.14
N ILE A 130 -12.83 -10.71 2.83
CA ILE A 130 -11.96 -9.79 2.08
C ILE A 130 -12.52 -8.37 2.14
N VAL A 131 -13.81 -8.19 1.86
CA VAL A 131 -14.48 -6.88 1.91
C VAL A 131 -14.38 -6.27 3.30
N MET A 132 -14.76 -7.01 4.35
CA MET A 132 -14.67 -6.54 5.74
C MET A 132 -13.24 -6.14 6.13
N ASN A 133 -12.23 -6.91 5.70
CA ASN A 133 -10.84 -6.58 6.01
C ASN A 133 -10.29 -5.40 5.21
N LEU A 134 -10.86 -5.08 4.04
CA LEU A 134 -10.55 -3.86 3.31
C LEU A 134 -11.28 -2.67 3.92
N GLU A 135 -12.55 -2.83 4.33
CA GLU A 135 -13.32 -1.78 4.99
C GLU A 135 -12.64 -1.32 6.28
N LYS A 136 -12.14 -2.24 7.10
CA LYS A 136 -11.30 -1.93 8.30
C LYS A 136 -10.02 -1.15 8.02
N ARG A 137 -9.59 -1.07 6.75
CA ARG A 137 -8.39 -0.35 6.31
C ARG A 137 -8.73 0.93 5.56
N LEU A 138 -10.01 1.22 5.34
CA LEU A 138 -10.41 2.56 4.94
C LEU A 138 -10.01 3.52 6.05
N MET A 139 -9.80 4.78 5.70
CA MET A 139 -9.62 5.83 6.71
C MET A 139 -10.99 6.16 7.31
N ASP A 140 -11.64 5.17 7.90
CA ASP A 140 -12.71 5.44 8.84
C ASP A 140 -12.06 5.96 10.11
N CYS A 141 -12.45 7.17 10.48
CA CYS A 141 -11.82 7.88 11.58
C CYS A 141 -12.29 7.32 12.93
N GLU A 142 -12.79 6.08 12.96
CA GLU A 142 -13.27 5.39 14.17
C GLU A 142 -12.19 5.31 15.23
N HIS A 143 -10.93 5.06 14.84
CA HIS A 143 -9.80 5.08 15.76
C HIS A 143 -9.51 6.50 16.32
N LEU A 144 -9.82 7.56 15.56
CA LEU A 144 -9.75 8.95 16.04
C LEU A 144 -10.96 9.32 16.92
N LYS A 145 -12.13 8.69 16.73
CA LYS A 145 -13.30 8.84 17.62
C LYS A 145 -12.94 8.49 19.07
N ALA A 146 -12.09 7.49 19.26
CA ALA A 146 -11.65 7.05 20.60
C ALA A 146 -10.72 8.07 21.30
N MET A 147 -9.98 8.90 20.56
CA MET A 147 -9.07 9.91 21.12
C MET A 147 -9.68 11.31 21.19
N CYS A 148 -10.62 11.64 20.30
CA CYS A 148 -11.29 12.93 20.26
C CYS A 148 -12.80 12.73 20.04
N GLY A 149 -13.59 12.87 21.11
CA GLY A 149 -15.06 12.76 21.07
C GLY A 149 -15.77 13.81 20.22
N GLN A 150 -15.04 14.73 19.60
CA GLN A 150 -15.53 15.75 18.66
C GLN A 150 -15.67 15.23 17.21
N PHE A 151 -15.07 14.09 16.86
CA PHE A 151 -15.16 13.51 15.51
C PHE A 151 -16.44 12.68 15.34
N GLN A 152 -17.61 13.33 15.37
CA GLN A 152 -18.85 12.70 14.96
C GLN A 152 -18.92 12.65 13.42
N ASP A 153 -18.93 11.43 12.86
CA ASP A 153 -19.26 11.03 11.48
C ASP A 153 -18.71 11.87 10.30
N SER A 154 -17.71 12.70 10.56
CA SER A 154 -17.06 13.54 9.57
C SER A 154 -16.04 12.70 8.82
N ASN A 155 -16.37 12.34 7.58
CA ASN A 155 -15.44 11.66 6.69
C ASN A 155 -14.27 12.61 6.39
N ILE A 156 -13.15 12.47 7.13
CA ILE A 156 -11.95 13.31 7.00
C ILE A 156 -11.49 13.39 5.55
N LEU A 157 -11.68 12.33 4.77
CA LEU A 157 -11.33 12.29 3.36
C LEU A 157 -12.17 13.26 2.51
N GLN A 158 -13.41 13.59 2.89
CA GLN A 158 -14.16 14.65 2.22
C GLN A 158 -13.50 16.01 2.40
N ILE A 159 -12.98 16.29 3.61
CA ILE A 159 -12.22 17.51 3.90
C ILE A 159 -11.01 17.61 2.98
N LEU A 160 -10.28 16.50 2.83
CA LEU A 160 -9.09 16.43 1.99
C LEU A 160 -9.41 16.60 0.50
N LYS A 161 -10.52 16.04 0.01
CA LYS A 161 -10.98 16.21 -1.38
C LYS A 161 -11.17 17.69 -1.75
N TYR A 162 -11.67 18.52 -0.83
CA TYR A 162 -11.88 19.93 -1.07
C TYR A 162 -10.59 20.78 -1.20
N LEU A 163 -9.42 20.22 -0.88
CA LEU A 163 -8.13 20.86 -1.09
C LEU A 163 -7.51 20.56 -2.46
N ASP A 164 -8.08 19.62 -3.20
CA ASP A 164 -7.53 19.20 -4.48
C ASP A 164 -8.58 19.18 -5.61
N PRO A 165 -8.51 20.15 -6.55
CA PRO A 165 -9.46 20.33 -7.63
C PRO A 165 -9.75 19.09 -8.47
N ASP A 166 -8.75 18.23 -8.64
CA ASP A 166 -8.84 17.02 -9.46
C ASP A 166 -9.90 16.03 -8.94
N TYR A 167 -10.32 16.17 -7.67
CA TYR A 167 -11.33 15.32 -7.04
C TYR A 167 -12.67 16.02 -6.83
N TRP A 168 -12.87 17.24 -7.34
CA TRP A 168 -14.13 17.96 -7.19
C TRP A 168 -15.15 17.46 -8.20
N ASN A 169 -16.33 17.09 -7.73
CA ASN A 169 -17.46 16.80 -8.60
C ASN A 169 -18.22 18.10 -8.90
N ILE A 170 -17.69 18.90 -9.81
CA ILE A 170 -18.22 20.24 -10.14
C ILE A 170 -19.65 20.16 -10.72
N GLU A 171 -20.04 19.00 -11.25
CA GLU A 171 -21.36 18.76 -11.86
C GLU A 171 -22.49 18.51 -10.84
N GLU A 172 -22.19 18.14 -9.59
CA GLU A 172 -23.21 17.71 -8.59
C GLU A 172 -23.57 18.77 -7.54
N VAL A 173 -22.85 19.90 -7.46
CA VAL A 173 -23.02 20.87 -6.37
C VAL A 173 -23.09 22.30 -6.91
N ASP A 174 -24.21 22.98 -6.67
CA ASP A 174 -24.46 24.39 -7.03
C ASP A 174 -23.46 25.36 -6.35
N VAL A 175 -22.90 24.95 -5.20
CA VAL A 175 -22.05 25.74 -4.29
C VAL A 175 -21.03 24.84 -3.54
N PRO A 176 -19.98 24.30 -4.18
CA PRO A 176 -18.97 23.43 -3.52
C PRO A 176 -18.29 24.09 -2.32
N TRP A 177 -18.23 25.43 -2.29
CA TRP A 177 -17.51 26.21 -1.28
C TRP A 177 -18.16 26.17 0.11
N ARG A 178 -19.49 26.21 0.24
CA ARG A 178 -20.13 26.13 1.58
C ARG A 178 -19.91 24.78 2.24
N ALA A 179 -20.05 23.71 1.46
CA ALA A 179 -19.83 22.35 1.97
C ALA A 179 -18.38 22.12 2.40
N ALA A 180 -17.42 22.82 1.80
CA ALA A 180 -16.02 22.79 2.19
C ALA A 180 -15.71 23.71 3.38
N GLU A 181 -16.29 24.92 3.44
CA GLU A 181 -16.15 25.85 4.56
C GLU A 181 -16.59 25.22 5.88
N ASP A 182 -17.72 24.49 5.88
CA ASP A 182 -18.23 23.74 7.06
C ASP A 182 -17.26 22.64 7.54
N LYS A 183 -16.27 22.29 6.72
CA LYS A 183 -15.28 21.23 6.98
C LYS A 183 -13.91 21.78 7.36
N LEU A 184 -13.64 23.07 7.14
CA LEU A 184 -12.38 23.72 7.54
C LEU A 184 -12.12 23.66 9.05
N PRO A 185 -13.11 23.87 9.96
CA PRO A 185 -12.86 23.74 11.39
C PRO A 185 -12.37 22.34 11.77
N VAL A 186 -12.94 21.30 11.15
CA VAL A 186 -12.53 19.92 11.38
C VAL A 186 -11.10 19.67 10.85
N PHE A 187 -10.73 20.28 9.72
CA PHE A 187 -9.34 20.25 9.23
C PHE A 187 -8.38 20.86 10.27
N ASN A 188 -8.73 22.02 10.81
CA ASN A 188 -7.92 22.75 11.76
C ASN A 188 -7.71 21.91 13.04
N ASP A 189 -8.75 21.23 13.52
CA ASP A 189 -8.67 20.36 14.69
C ASP A 189 -7.74 19.16 14.47
N ILE A 190 -7.72 18.58 13.27
CA ILE A 190 -6.90 17.39 12.96
C ILE A 190 -5.42 17.77 12.77
N PHE A 191 -5.17 18.81 11.98
CA PHE A 191 -3.82 19.15 11.53
C PHE A 191 -3.18 20.29 12.33
N ASN A 192 -3.91 20.86 13.29
CA ASN A 192 -3.50 22.03 14.07
C ASN A 192 -3.02 23.18 13.16
N TYR A 193 -3.75 23.41 12.07
CA TYR A 193 -3.41 24.39 11.05
C TYR A 193 -4.66 25.08 10.52
N GLU A 194 -4.74 26.39 10.71
CA GLU A 194 -5.86 27.22 10.25
C GLU A 194 -5.66 27.71 8.82
N ILE A 195 -6.64 27.43 7.97
CA ILE A 195 -6.72 27.96 6.60
C ILE A 195 -7.53 29.25 6.66
N ASP A 196 -6.97 30.35 6.13
CA ASP A 196 -7.72 31.60 6.02
C ASP A 196 -8.91 31.43 5.06
N ILE A 197 -10.11 31.82 5.51
CA ILE A 197 -11.35 31.60 4.76
C ILE A 197 -11.36 32.38 3.44
N ASN A 198 -10.78 33.58 3.41
CA ASN A 198 -10.73 34.39 2.20
C ASN A 198 -9.70 33.80 1.22
N ASP A 199 -8.53 33.36 1.71
CA ASP A 199 -7.57 32.61 0.90
C ASP A 199 -8.21 31.36 0.28
N TYR A 200 -9.02 30.62 1.04
CA TYR A 200 -9.71 29.44 0.55
C TYR A 200 -10.74 29.77 -0.53
N ARG A 201 -11.56 30.82 -0.33
CA ARG A 201 -12.53 31.30 -1.33
C ARG A 201 -11.85 31.78 -2.60
N ASP A 202 -10.79 32.57 -2.48
CA ASP A 202 -9.99 33.04 -3.61
C ASP A 202 -9.43 31.85 -4.40
N PHE A 203 -8.92 30.83 -3.72
CA PHE A 203 -8.44 29.61 -4.36
C PHE A 203 -9.55 28.91 -5.16
N LEU A 204 -10.73 28.71 -4.57
CA LEU A 204 -11.86 28.08 -5.25
C LEU A 204 -12.33 28.85 -6.49
N GLU A 205 -12.51 30.16 -6.36
CA GLU A 205 -12.93 31.01 -7.48
C GLU A 205 -11.96 30.96 -8.65
N ASN A 206 -10.66 30.95 -8.37
CA ASN A 206 -9.63 30.91 -9.40
C ASN A 206 -9.55 29.55 -10.11
N VAL A 207 -9.79 28.46 -9.39
CA VAL A 207 -9.91 27.12 -9.97
C VAL A 207 -11.13 27.05 -10.88
N LEU A 208 -12.31 27.52 -10.45
CA LEU A 208 -13.53 27.52 -11.25
C LEU A 208 -13.43 28.39 -12.51
N LYS A 209 -12.72 29.52 -12.43
CA LYS A 209 -12.46 30.41 -13.57
C LYS A 209 -11.43 29.84 -14.57
N ASN A 210 -10.87 28.65 -14.33
CA ASN A 210 -9.80 28.04 -15.14
C ASN A 210 -8.61 29.00 -15.35
N SER A 211 -8.29 29.80 -14.34
CA SER A 211 -7.21 30.78 -14.42
C SER A 211 -5.86 30.06 -14.49
N GLN A 212 -5.34 29.84 -15.71
CA GLN A 212 -4.06 29.17 -15.99
C GLN A 212 -2.81 29.83 -15.35
N LYS A 213 -2.97 30.97 -14.70
CA LYS A 213 -1.88 31.79 -14.14
C LYS A 213 -2.13 32.22 -12.70
N TYR A 214 -2.89 31.44 -11.95
CA TYR A 214 -3.17 31.74 -10.54
C TYR A 214 -2.08 31.18 -9.61
N LYS A 215 -1.67 32.00 -8.64
CA LYS A 215 -0.79 31.59 -7.55
C LYS A 215 -1.66 31.14 -6.38
N ILE A 216 -1.53 29.88 -5.97
CA ILE A 216 -2.23 29.34 -4.80
C ILE A 216 -1.85 30.17 -3.56
N PRO A 217 -2.82 30.62 -2.74
CA PRO A 217 -2.56 31.35 -1.50
C PRO A 217 -1.68 30.54 -0.56
N GLU A 218 -0.89 31.24 0.26
CA GLU A 218 0.10 30.60 1.12
C GLU A 218 -0.54 29.63 2.12
N SER A 219 -1.70 30.02 2.68
CA SER A 219 -2.39 29.18 3.66
C SER A 219 -2.87 27.86 3.07
N VAL A 220 -3.53 27.92 1.91
CA VAL A 220 -3.99 26.75 1.16
C VAL A 220 -2.81 25.90 0.68
N GLN A 221 -1.73 26.52 0.19
CA GLN A 221 -0.55 25.79 -0.25
C GLN A 221 0.11 25.02 0.90
N ARG A 222 0.17 25.60 2.09
CA ARG A 222 0.69 24.93 3.28
C ARG A 222 -0.22 23.78 3.72
N ALA A 223 -1.53 23.95 3.71
CA ALA A 223 -2.48 22.86 3.95
C ALA A 223 -2.29 21.70 2.96
N LYS A 224 -2.18 21.99 1.66
CA LYS A 224 -1.89 20.96 0.63
C LYS A 224 -0.57 20.24 0.90
N ASN A 225 0.46 20.94 1.37
CA ASN A 225 1.74 20.33 1.72
C ASN A 225 1.61 19.41 2.94
N ILE A 226 0.86 19.79 3.97
CA ILE A 226 0.58 18.95 5.16
C ILE A 226 -0.14 17.66 4.73
N VAL A 227 -1.14 17.74 3.87
CA VAL A 227 -1.85 16.54 3.40
C VAL A 227 -0.94 15.63 2.59
N LYS A 228 -0.05 16.20 1.77
CA LYS A 228 0.93 15.44 0.98
C LYS A 228 2.01 14.74 1.81
N THR A 229 2.25 15.15 3.06
CA THR A 229 3.19 14.43 3.93
C THR A 229 2.58 13.20 4.60
N ILE A 230 1.26 13.00 4.48
CA ILE A 230 0.61 11.82 5.03
C ILE A 230 1.02 10.60 4.21
N VAL A 231 1.77 9.70 4.84
CA VAL A 231 2.27 8.49 4.21
C VAL A 231 1.12 7.49 4.06
N VAL A 232 0.83 7.10 2.81
CA VAL A 232 -0.23 6.15 2.46
C VAL A 232 0.17 4.69 2.74
N ASN A 233 1.47 4.39 2.68
CA ASN A 233 1.97 3.02 2.66
C ASN A 233 3.23 2.87 3.50
N SER A 234 3.26 1.86 4.37
CA SER A 234 4.44 1.48 5.14
C SER A 234 5.58 0.98 4.26
N ALA A 235 5.37 0.67 2.98
CA ALA A 235 6.41 0.14 2.09
C ALA A 235 7.66 1.02 1.98
N GLU A 236 7.54 2.35 2.07
CA GLU A 236 8.71 3.24 2.09
C GLU A 236 9.51 3.06 3.40
N VAL A 237 8.79 2.93 4.50
CA VAL A 237 9.33 2.68 5.84
C VAL A 237 9.95 1.27 5.92
N GLU A 238 9.26 0.24 5.43
CA GLU A 238 9.72 -1.15 5.34
C GLU A 238 10.92 -1.32 4.41
N SER A 239 11.00 -0.54 3.33
CA SER A 239 12.19 -0.46 2.48
C SER A 239 13.37 0.14 3.25
N GLY A 240 13.13 1.18 4.05
CA GLY A 240 14.10 1.73 5.00
C GLY A 240 14.59 0.69 6.02
N PHE A 241 13.67 -0.05 6.63
CA PHE A 241 14.00 -1.14 7.56
C PHE A 241 14.70 -2.33 6.87
N SER A 242 14.38 -2.62 5.62
CA SER A 242 15.07 -3.68 4.86
C SER A 242 16.54 -3.35 4.66
N LYS A 243 16.90 -2.08 4.50
CA LYS A 243 18.32 -1.65 4.48
C LYS A 243 19.00 -1.88 5.83
N LEU A 244 18.26 -1.83 6.94
CA LEU A 244 18.81 -2.14 8.26
C LEU A 244 19.19 -3.61 8.42
N ASN A 245 18.62 -4.55 7.65
CA ASN A 245 19.05 -5.97 7.71
C ASN A 245 20.53 -6.16 7.34
N ILE A 246 21.14 -5.21 6.62
CA ILE A 246 22.58 -5.21 6.32
C ILE A 246 23.41 -4.99 7.61
N ILE A 247 22.90 -4.16 8.51
CA ILE A 247 23.57 -3.70 9.74
C ILE A 247 23.18 -4.60 10.92
N CYS A 248 21.89 -4.93 11.04
CA CYS A 248 21.30 -5.77 12.06
C CYS A 248 20.94 -7.13 11.46
N SER A 249 21.85 -8.10 11.57
CA SER A 249 21.53 -9.51 11.35
C SER A 249 21.82 -10.30 12.63
N GLY A 250 21.18 -11.45 12.81
CA GLY A 250 21.34 -12.28 14.02
C GLY A 250 22.78 -12.74 14.32
N LYS A 251 23.72 -12.54 13.40
CA LYS A 251 25.17 -12.80 13.58
C LYS A 251 26.03 -11.52 13.74
N ARG A 252 25.51 -10.32 13.42
CA ARG A 252 26.27 -9.04 13.37
C ARG A 252 25.73 -7.92 14.27
N SER A 253 24.76 -8.18 15.15
CA SER A 253 24.21 -7.15 16.02
C SER A 253 25.08 -6.89 17.27
N ARG A 254 26.15 -6.10 17.13
CA ARG A 254 26.88 -5.49 18.27
C ARG A 254 26.48 -4.03 18.55
N LEU A 255 25.65 -3.43 17.69
CA LEU A 255 25.19 -2.05 17.88
C LEU A 255 23.99 -1.99 18.82
N THR A 256 24.00 -1.01 19.72
CA THR A 256 22.85 -0.71 20.59
C THR A 256 21.69 -0.15 19.76
N VAL A 257 20.47 -0.25 20.29
CA VAL A 257 19.26 0.34 19.65
C VAL A 257 19.46 1.83 19.33
N SER A 258 20.11 2.57 20.23
CA SER A 258 20.43 3.99 20.02
C SER A 258 21.34 4.21 18.81
N ASN A 259 22.39 3.41 18.64
CA ASN A 259 23.30 3.51 17.51
C ASN A 259 22.62 3.13 16.19
N THR A 260 21.78 2.09 16.22
CA THR A 260 20.98 1.68 15.06
C THR A 260 20.01 2.77 14.63
N SER A 261 19.31 3.39 15.59
CA SER A 261 18.40 4.51 15.35
C SER A 261 19.13 5.70 14.74
N ASN A 262 20.24 6.15 15.35
CA ASN A 262 21.04 7.26 14.83
C ASN A 262 21.56 7.01 13.41
N THR A 263 21.96 5.78 13.10
CA THR A 263 22.42 5.41 11.75
C THR A 263 21.27 5.47 10.75
N MET A 264 20.07 5.03 11.14
CA MET A 264 18.87 5.12 10.31
C MET A 264 18.49 6.58 10.06
N THR A 265 18.52 7.42 11.09
CA THR A 265 18.30 8.87 10.98
C THR A 265 19.27 9.50 9.99
N ILE A 266 20.58 9.26 10.12
CA ILE A 266 21.58 9.78 9.17
C ILE A 266 21.31 9.28 7.75
N SER A 267 20.89 8.02 7.58
CA SER A 267 20.57 7.49 6.25
C SER A 267 19.30 8.09 5.63
N LEU A 268 18.34 8.53 6.44
CA LEU A 268 17.04 9.02 5.98
C LEU A 268 17.03 10.54 5.77
N ILE A 269 17.63 11.29 6.70
CA ILE A 269 17.60 12.76 6.71
C ILE A 269 18.99 13.39 6.59
N GLY A 270 20.05 12.58 6.64
CA GLY A 270 21.41 13.09 6.54
C GLY A 270 21.74 13.57 5.11
N PRO A 271 22.64 14.56 4.98
CA PRO A 271 23.13 14.98 3.68
C PRO A 271 23.81 13.82 2.95
N SER A 272 23.78 13.86 1.60
CA SER A 272 24.46 12.85 0.82
C SER A 272 25.96 12.85 1.14
N PRO A 273 26.70 11.72 0.97
CA PRO A 273 28.14 11.68 1.25
C PRO A 273 28.96 12.69 0.43
N LYS A 274 28.40 13.20 -0.67
CA LYS A 274 29.01 14.23 -1.52
C LYS A 274 28.83 15.65 -0.98
N GLU A 275 27.77 15.87 -0.21
CA GLU A 275 27.39 17.18 0.36
C GLU A 275 27.74 17.26 1.85
N TRP A 276 28.14 16.15 2.46
CA TRP A 276 28.55 16.09 3.86
C TRP A 276 30.01 16.49 4.02
N ASP A 277 30.27 17.57 4.76
CA ASP A 277 31.61 17.93 5.21
C ASP A 277 31.97 17.17 6.50
N PRO A 278 32.93 16.22 6.47
CA PRO A 278 33.34 15.47 7.66
C PRO A 278 34.21 16.29 8.62
N ILE A 279 34.83 17.39 8.17
CA ILE A 279 35.89 18.10 8.89
C ILE A 279 35.46 18.57 10.30
N PRO A 280 34.28 19.17 10.49
CA PRO A 280 33.84 19.63 11.81
C PRO A 280 33.67 18.47 12.80
N THR A 281 33.11 17.36 12.32
CA THR A 281 32.84 16.16 13.11
C THR A 281 34.13 15.47 13.52
N VAL A 282 35.07 15.30 12.58
CA VAL A 282 36.38 14.71 12.85
C VAL A 282 37.18 15.55 13.83
N LYS A 283 37.20 16.89 13.68
CA LYS A 283 37.85 17.80 14.63
C LYS A 283 37.25 17.69 16.04
N ARG A 284 35.93 17.55 16.16
CA ARG A 284 35.26 17.38 17.45
C ARG A 284 35.55 16.02 18.06
N TRP A 285 35.57 14.96 17.25
CA TRP A 285 35.89 13.62 17.69
C TRP A 285 37.34 13.53 18.18
N LEU A 286 38.30 14.11 17.44
CA LEU A 286 39.73 14.15 17.82
C LEU A 286 40.01 14.97 19.09
N LYS A 287 39.13 15.90 19.46
CA LYS A 287 39.23 16.63 20.75
C LYS A 287 38.83 15.77 21.95
N ILE A 288 37.94 14.79 21.75
CA ILE A 288 37.41 13.92 22.81
C ILE A 288 38.17 12.59 22.84
N ASN A 289 38.51 12.07 21.66
CA ASN A 289 39.23 10.84 21.46
C ASN A 289 40.58 11.15 20.82
N HIS A 290 41.65 10.74 21.48
CA HIS A 290 43.00 10.98 21.00
C HIS A 290 43.28 10.21 19.70
N SER A 291 44.02 10.83 18.80
CA SER A 291 44.57 10.16 17.62
C SER A 291 45.47 9.00 18.04
N ALA A 292 45.54 7.93 17.24
CA ALA A 292 46.50 6.85 17.46
C ALA A 292 47.97 7.33 17.46
N ASP A 293 48.23 8.48 16.83
CA ASP A 293 49.53 9.15 16.79
C ASP A 293 49.70 10.26 17.83
N ASP A 294 48.75 10.40 18.77
CA ASP A 294 48.89 11.36 19.86
C ASP A 294 50.06 10.97 20.77
N ALA A 295 51.09 11.82 20.80
CA ALA A 295 52.32 11.60 21.55
C ALA A 295 52.09 11.35 23.06
N ARG A 296 50.96 11.82 23.60
CA ARG A 296 50.56 11.59 25.01
C ARG A 296 50.20 10.14 25.31
N ILE A 297 49.73 9.37 24.31
CA ILE A 297 49.48 7.93 24.44
C ILE A 297 50.79 7.13 24.29
N LYS A 298 51.69 7.55 23.39
CA LYS A 298 53.01 6.93 23.22
C LYS A 298 53.89 7.10 24.47
N ALA A 299 53.82 8.25 25.15
CA ALA A 299 54.54 8.47 26.41
C ALA A 299 54.11 7.52 27.54
N LYS A 300 52.83 7.09 27.57
CA LYS A 300 52.30 6.18 28.59
C LYS A 300 52.75 4.72 28.40
N LYS A 301 53.19 4.34 27.20
CA LYS A 301 53.71 2.99 26.88
C LYS A 301 55.21 2.82 27.15
N ILE A 302 55.95 3.92 27.28
CA ILE A 302 57.40 3.90 27.54
C ILE A 302 57.67 3.94 29.06
N ALA A 303 56.64 4.19 29.87
CA ALA A 303 56.72 4.25 31.33
C ALA A 303 56.05 3.04 32.03
N SER A 304 55.92 1.90 31.36
CA SER A 304 55.58 0.61 31.99
C SER A 304 56.69 -0.41 31.79
#